data_AF-A0A0J5GTW2-F1
#
_entry.id   AF-A0A0J5GTW2-F1
#
_cell.length_a   1.000
_cell.length_b   1.000
_cell.length_c   1.000
_cell.angle_alpha   90.00
_cell.angle_beta   90.00
_cell.angle_gamma   90.00
#
_symmetry.space_group_name_H-M   'P 1'
#
loop_
_entity.id
_entity.type
_entity.pdbx_description
1 polymer ?
#
loop_
_entity_poly.entity_id
_entity_poly.type
_entity_poly.pdbx_seq_one_letter_code
_entity_poly.pdbx_strand_id
1 'polypeptide(L)' 'MRTFDTFVNKYHKKLIRDDEDIDAVAYSIVNGFTREQCIDLLNELSDEELHQVVSELVMEQVKEFLISGDDEDRGLLH' A
#
# COMPACT_ATOMS: atom_id res chain seq x y z
N MET A 1 14.39 -1.96 12.65
CA MET A 1 15.23 -2.94 11.89
C MET A 1 15.17 -4.40 12.38
N ARG A 2 15.25 -4.75 13.69
CA ARG A 2 15.25 -6.18 14.11
C ARG A 2 13.99 -6.99 13.74
N THR A 3 12.84 -6.35 13.66
CA THR A 3 11.56 -7.00 13.31
C THR A 3 11.48 -7.26 11.81
N PHE A 4 11.68 -6.24 10.97
CA PHE A 4 11.59 -6.35 9.52
C PHE A 4 12.52 -7.43 8.95
N ASP A 5 13.81 -7.40 9.32
CA ASP A 5 14.79 -8.39 8.85
C ASP A 5 14.41 -9.81 9.29
N THR A 6 13.85 -9.98 10.49
CA THR A 6 13.41 -11.29 11.00
C THR A 6 12.19 -11.81 10.24
N PHE A 7 11.26 -10.93 9.87
CA PHE A 7 10.08 -11.27 9.08
C PHE A 7 10.46 -11.61 7.64
N VAL A 8 11.27 -10.79 6.97
CA VAL A 8 11.76 -11.05 5.62
C VAL A 8 12.49 -12.39 5.55
N ASN A 9 13.37 -12.68 6.50
CA ASN A 9 14.10 -13.96 6.55
C ASN A 9 13.21 -15.20 6.72
N LYS A 10 12.01 -15.07 7.31
CA LYS A 10 11.04 -16.16 7.43
C LYS A 10 10.42 -16.53 6.07
N TYR A 11 10.21 -15.55 5.19
CA TYR A 11 9.62 -15.74 3.86
C TYR A 11 10.67 -15.92 2.76
N HIS A 12 11.90 -15.44 2.98
CA HIS A 12 13.05 -15.55 2.07
C HIS A 12 13.36 -16.99 1.62
N LYS A 13 13.15 -18.00 2.48
CA LYS A 13 13.42 -19.40 2.14
C LYS A 13 12.41 -20.02 1.16
N LYS A 14 11.33 -19.33 0.81
CA LYS A 14 10.20 -19.93 0.07
C LYS A 14 9.92 -19.33 -1.31
N LEU A 15 10.40 -18.13 -1.65
CA LEU A 15 9.65 -17.30 -2.61
C LEU A 15 10.45 -16.42 -3.60
N ILE A 16 11.74 -16.61 -3.83
CA ILE A 16 12.44 -15.70 -4.77
C ILE A 16 12.75 -16.42 -6.08
N ARG A 17 11.84 -16.30 -7.06
CA ARG A 17 12.13 -16.59 -8.46
C ARG A 17 11.67 -15.50 -9.45
N ASP A 18 10.64 -14.69 -9.16
CA ASP A 18 10.23 -13.55 -10.02
C ASP A 18 9.74 -12.30 -9.23
N ASP A 19 9.76 -11.11 -9.86
CA ASP A 19 9.34 -9.83 -9.27
C ASP A 19 7.87 -9.83 -8.79
N GLU A 20 6.99 -10.61 -9.46
CA GLU A 20 5.59 -10.79 -9.05
C GLU A 20 5.46 -11.53 -7.70
N ASP A 21 6.43 -12.38 -7.34
CA ASP A 21 6.44 -13.06 -6.04
C ASP A 21 6.75 -12.06 -4.91
N ILE A 22 7.49 -11.00 -5.21
CA ILE A 22 7.92 -9.97 -4.24
C ILE A 22 6.72 -9.12 -3.82
N ASP A 23 5.88 -8.70 -4.77
CA ASP A 23 4.67 -7.93 -4.48
C ASP A 23 3.67 -8.75 -3.63
N ALA A 24 3.49 -10.03 -3.97
CA ALA A 24 2.65 -10.94 -3.21
C ALA A 24 3.17 -11.15 -1.76
N VAL A 25 4.49 -11.23 -1.59
CA VAL A 25 5.12 -11.32 -0.27
C VAL A 25 4.97 -10.03 0.52
N ALA A 26 5.23 -8.88 -0.09
CA ALA A 26 5.09 -7.57 0.55
C ALA A 26 3.65 -7.36 1.04
N TYR A 27 2.66 -7.68 0.19
CA TYR A 27 1.26 -7.64 0.56
C TYR A 27 0.93 -8.60 1.71
N SER A 28 1.40 -9.85 1.64
CA SER A 28 1.18 -10.82 2.73
C SER A 28 1.82 -10.41 4.05
N ILE A 29 2.92 -9.67 4.03
CA ILE A 29 3.58 -9.15 5.24
C ILE A 29 2.70 -8.06 5.86
N VAL A 30 2.31 -7.04 5.08
CA VAL A 30 1.50 -5.92 5.58
C VAL A 30 0.12 -6.39 6.04
N ASN A 31 -0.51 -7.32 5.33
CA ASN A 31 -1.81 -7.88 5.71
C ASN A 31 -1.76 -8.70 7.01
N GLY A 32 -0.56 -9.12 7.43
CA GLY A 32 -0.32 -9.79 8.71
C GLY A 32 -0.15 -8.85 9.90
N PHE A 33 -0.09 -7.52 9.68
CA PHE A 33 0.13 -6.54 10.74
C PHE A 33 -1.17 -6.18 11.47
N THR A 34 -1.04 -5.87 12.76
CA THR A 34 -2.10 -5.18 13.49
C THR A 34 -2.12 -3.70 13.09
N ARG A 35 -3.24 -3.01 13.35
CA ARG A 35 -3.34 -1.56 13.14
C ARG A 35 -2.21 -0.79 13.84
N GLU A 36 -1.87 -1.18 15.07
CA GLU A 36 -0.80 -0.55 15.84
C GLU A 36 0.56 -0.70 15.15
N GLN A 37 0.88 -1.91 14.67
CA GLN A 37 2.12 -2.17 13.91
C GLN A 37 2.19 -1.37 12.60
N CYS A 38 1.07 -1.13 11.92
CA CYS A 38 1.04 -0.26 10.76
C CYS A 38 1.32 1.20 11.14
N ILE A 39 0.75 1.71 12.22
CA ILE A 39 0.98 3.08 12.71
C ILE A 39 2.43 3.25 13.14
N ASP A 40 2.99 2.27 13.85
CA ASP A 40 4.40 2.27 14.24
C ASP A 40 5.33 2.35 13.03
N LEU A 41 5.05 1.57 11.97
CA LEU A 41 5.82 1.63 10.73
C LEU A 41 5.74 3.00 10.06
N LEU A 42 4.55 3.62 10.00
CA LEU A 42 4.40 4.96 9.43
C LEU A 42 5.19 6.03 10.21
N ASN A 43 5.30 5.88 11.54
CA ASN A 43 6.09 6.78 12.38
C ASN A 43 7.61 6.62 12.19
N GLU A 44 8.07 5.50 11.62
CA GLU A 44 9.48 5.26 11.33
C GLU A 44 9.92 5.80 9.95
N LEU A 45 8.98 6.17 9.09
CA LEU A 45 9.26 6.69 7.75
C LEU A 45 9.83 8.11 7.81
N SER A 46 10.70 8.45 6.85
CA SER A 46 11.03 9.84 6.57
C SER A 46 9.82 10.59 5.99
N ASP A 47 9.86 11.92 6.05
CA ASP A 47 8.80 12.75 5.48
C ASP A 47 8.56 12.45 3.99
N GLU A 48 9.63 12.19 3.21
CA GLU A 48 9.52 11.84 1.79
C GLU A 48 8.80 10.50 1.57
N GLU A 49 9.18 9.46 2.32
CA GLU A 49 8.56 8.14 2.25
C GLU A 49 7.10 8.17 2.71
N LEU A 50 6.82 8.89 3.79
CA LEU A 50 5.46 9.08 4.29
C LEU A 50 4.58 9.80 3.27
N HIS A 51 5.08 10.89 2.67
CA HIS A 51 4.36 11.59 1.61
C HIS A 51 4.08 10.69 0.42
N GLN A 52 5.02 9.83 0.02
CA GLN A 52 4.82 8.89 -1.06
C GLN A 52 3.67 7.91 -0.75
N VAL A 53 3.70 7.25 0.42
CA VAL A 53 2.63 6.32 0.85
C VAL A 53 1.27 7.01 0.91
N VAL A 54 1.22 8.21 1.47
CA VAL A 54 -0.03 9.00 1.55
C VAL A 54 -0.50 9.40 0.15
N SER A 55 0.40 9.74 -0.76
CA SER A 55 0.05 10.13 -2.13
C SER A 55 -0.62 8.98 -2.90
N GLU A 56 -0.18 7.74 -2.70
CA GLU A 56 -0.80 6.56 -3.32
C GLU A 56 -2.23 6.35 -2.82
N LEU A 57 -2.45 6.49 -1.50
CA LEU A 57 -3.79 6.39 -0.90
C LEU A 57 -4.72 7.50 -1.41
N VAL A 58 -4.23 8.74 -1.46
CA VAL A 58 -5.02 9.90 -1.92
C VAL A 58 -5.28 9.81 -3.42
N MET A 59 -4.35 9.29 -4.21
CA MET A 59 -4.52 9.13 -5.66
C MET A 59 -5.74 8.27 -5.99
N GLU A 60 -5.95 7.15 -5.29
CA GLU A 60 -7.14 6.32 -5.51
C GLU A 60 -8.44 7.06 -5.16
N GLN A 61 -8.46 7.83 -4.07
CA GLN A 61 -9.61 8.66 -3.70
C GLN A 61 -9.90 9.77 -4.72
N VAL A 62 -8.85 10.38 -5.25
CA VAL A 62 -8.97 11.40 -6.31
C VAL A 62 -9.51 10.78 -7.60
N LYS A 63 -9.02 9.59 -7.99
CA LYS A 63 -9.55 8.85 -9.14
C LYS A 63 -11.03 8.55 -8.95
N GLU A 64 -11.41 8.00 -7.79
CA GLU A 64 -12.81 7.74 -7.46
C GLU A 64 -13.64 9.01 -7.57
N PHE A 65 -13.21 10.12 -6.97
CA PHE A 65 -13.95 11.38 -7.02
C PHE A 65 -14.14 11.92 -8.45
N LEU A 66 -13.07 11.93 -9.25
CA LEU A 66 -13.10 12.45 -10.62
C LEU A 66 -13.90 11.55 -11.56
N ILE A 67 -13.80 10.23 -11.42
CA ILE A 67 -14.56 9.27 -12.23
C ILE A 67 -16.05 9.28 -11.83
N SER A 68 -16.35 9.40 -10.54
CA SER A 68 -17.73 9.49 -10.05
C SER A 68 -18.42 10.80 -10.44
N GLY A 69 -17.66 11.90 -10.56
CA GLY A 69 -18.16 13.19 -11.02
C GLY A 69 -18.54 13.23 -12.50
N ASP A 70 -17.92 12.39 -13.34
CA ASP A 70 -18.21 12.28 -14.77
C ASP A 70 -19.55 11.57 -15.08
N ASP A 71 -20.08 10.77 -14.14
CA ASP A 71 -21.35 10.05 -14.31
C ASP A 71 -22.57 10.93 -14.00
N GLU A 72 -22.48 11.92 -13.12
CA GLU A 72 -23.58 12.86 -12.85
C GLU A 72 -23.83 13.82 -14.04
N ASP A 73 -22.78 14.21 -14.78
CA ASP A 73 -22.90 15.16 -15.89
C ASP A 73 -23.44 14.51 -17.19
N ARG A 74 -23.33 13.18 -17.33
CA ARG A 74 -23.92 12.42 -18.45
C ARG A 74 -25.40 12.10 -18.30
N GLY A 75 -25.96 12.25 -17.09
CA GLY A 75 -27.38 12.02 -16.80
C GLY A 75 -28.32 13.18 -17.18
N LEU A 76 -27.77 14.36 -17.49
CA LEU A 76 -28.53 15.59 -17.81
C LEU A 76 -28.62 15.89 -19.32
N LEU A 77 -28.04 15.05 -20.17
CA LEU A 77 -28.02 15.21 -21.64
C LEU A 77 -28.90 14.21 -22.41
N HIS A 78 -29.86 13.56 -21.75
CA HIS A 78 -30.84 12.68 -22.41
C HIS A 78 -32.28 13.11 -22.20
#